data_AF-A0A835XVG8-F1
#
_entry.id   AF-A0A835XVG8-F1
#
_cell.length_a   1.000
_cell.length_b   1.000
_cell.length_c   1.000
_cell.angle_alpha   90.00
_cell.angle_beta   90.00
_cell.angle_gamma   90.00
#
_symmetry.space_group_name_H-M   'P 1'
#
loop_
_entity.id
_entity.type
_entity.pdbx_description
1 polymer ?
#
loop_
_entity_poly.entity_id
_entity_poly.type
_entity_poly.pdbx_seq_one_letter_code
_entity_poly.pdbx_strand_id
1 'polypeptide(L)'
;MPGTWPNALLLVVAAILLATPRLATAGFDPKKGRLNLLKSLQLLGGSDPGADPGPGPGPGPDPTPGLLDEAGCGALQEKYGLVPQSDWGSTPGDQQRQWTDSQCEPEKICRYWQKRHQLQPYVSWGNMPDYLKDSWHALDCDSLFQPPSPEGLDEAGCGALQEKYGLVPQSNWGSTPADQQRQWTDSQCEPEKICRYWQKRHQLQPYVSWGNMPDYLKYSWHALDCDSLFQPPSPEGLDEAGCGALQEKYGLVPQFDWGSTPGDQQRQWTDSQCEPEKICRYWQKRHQLQPYVSWGNMPDYLKDSWHALDCDSLFSNPNGRRRLARGVVEVVEKH
;
A
#
# COMPACT_ATOMS: atom_id res chain seq x y z
N MET A 1 -26.60 -17.85 54.03
CA MET A 1 -25.18 -18.17 54.30
C MET A 1 -24.37 -17.75 53.08
N PRO A 2 -23.26 -17.03 53.27
CA PRO A 2 -22.45 -16.47 52.20
C PRO A 2 -21.53 -17.56 51.61
N GLY A 3 -21.19 -17.42 50.32
CA GLY A 3 -20.26 -18.30 49.62
C GLY A 3 -19.56 -17.52 48.51
N THR A 4 -18.63 -16.65 48.91
CA THR A 4 -17.70 -15.91 48.06
C THR A 4 -16.55 -16.81 47.61
N TRP A 5 -16.25 -16.88 46.31
CA TRP A 5 -14.88 -17.10 45.79
C TRP A 5 -14.65 -16.25 44.52
N PRO A 6 -13.42 -15.81 44.26
CA PRO A 6 -13.16 -14.55 43.56
C PRO A 6 -12.62 -14.71 42.12
N ASN A 7 -12.99 -13.74 41.28
CA ASN A 7 -12.30 -13.45 40.02
C ASN A 7 -10.98 -12.74 40.33
N ALA A 8 -9.87 -13.39 40.03
CA ALA A 8 -8.54 -12.78 39.97
C ALA A 8 -7.87 -13.25 38.68
N LEU A 9 -7.85 -12.41 37.65
CA LEU A 9 -6.74 -12.25 36.70
C LEU A 9 -7.16 -11.24 35.61
N LEU A 10 -6.78 -9.98 35.79
CA LEU A 10 -6.61 -9.02 34.70
C LEU A 10 -5.79 -7.84 35.21
N LEU A 11 -4.84 -7.40 34.37
CA LEU A 11 -4.01 -6.19 34.45
C LEU A 11 -2.68 -6.29 35.21
N VAL A 12 -1.70 -6.92 34.56
CA VAL A 12 -0.32 -6.45 34.56
C VAL A 12 -0.02 -5.96 33.14
N VAL A 13 0.81 -4.91 33.05
CA VAL A 13 1.33 -4.21 31.85
C VAL A 13 0.51 -3.00 31.40
N ALA A 14 0.65 -1.90 32.15
CA ALA A 14 0.48 -0.55 31.64
C ALA A 14 1.61 0.34 32.21
N ALA A 15 2.81 0.21 31.64
CA ALA A 15 3.88 1.19 31.77
C ALA A 15 5.00 0.81 30.79
N ILE A 16 5.09 1.52 29.66
CA ILE A 16 6.29 1.88 28.88
C ILE A 16 5.76 2.60 27.62
N LEU A 17 6.43 3.71 27.25
CA LEU A 17 6.18 4.61 26.10
C LEU A 17 5.40 5.91 26.36
N LEU A 18 5.99 6.82 27.16
CA LEU A 18 5.99 8.25 26.83
C LEU A 18 7.37 8.84 27.13
N ALA A 19 8.31 8.63 26.21
CA ALA A 19 9.56 9.38 26.15
C ALA A 19 10.04 9.43 24.68
N THR A 20 9.41 10.28 23.87
CA THR A 20 9.96 10.70 22.58
C THR A 20 10.76 11.99 22.77
N PRO A 21 12.09 12.01 22.54
CA PRO A 21 12.79 13.27 22.37
C PRO A 21 12.48 13.81 20.97
N ARG A 22 11.93 15.04 20.94
CA ARG A 22 11.94 15.90 19.76
C ARG A 22 13.39 16.12 19.32
N LEU A 23 13.79 15.48 18.22
CA LEU A 23 15.00 15.84 17.50
C LEU A 23 14.64 16.86 16.43
N ALA A 24 15.34 17.99 16.54
CA ALA A 24 15.25 19.14 15.68
C ALA A 24 15.59 18.79 14.23
N THR A 25 14.81 19.33 13.30
CA THR A 25 15.18 19.51 11.91
C THR A 25 16.37 20.47 11.82
N ALA A 26 17.57 19.91 11.82
CA ALA A 26 18.80 20.62 11.50
C ALA A 26 18.95 20.71 9.97
N GLY A 27 19.36 21.91 9.53
CA GLY A 27 19.46 22.29 8.14
C GLY A 27 20.47 21.49 7.33
N PHE A 28 20.19 21.43 6.04
CA PHE A 28 21.07 20.91 5.00
C PHE A 28 22.24 21.90 4.80
N ASP A 29 23.45 21.52 5.24
CA ASP A 29 24.69 22.29 5.06
C ASP A 29 25.51 21.71 3.89
N PRO A 30 25.72 22.47 2.79
CA PRO A 30 26.45 22.02 1.62
C PRO A 30 27.95 22.32 1.77
N LYS A 31 28.67 21.68 2.70
CA LYS A 31 30.13 21.88 2.85
C LYS A 31 30.87 20.74 3.58
N LYS A 32 31.01 19.59 2.93
CA LYS A 32 32.20 18.72 3.10
C LYS A 32 32.62 18.10 1.77
N GLY A 33 33.34 18.90 1.00
CA GLY A 33 34.33 18.38 0.07
C GLY A 33 35.63 18.04 0.80
N ARG A 34 36.30 16.99 0.35
CA ARG A 34 37.75 16.95 0.08
C ARG A 34 37.97 15.91 -1.01
N LEU A 35 38.15 16.34 -2.26
CA LEU A 35 39.43 16.70 -2.88
C LEU A 35 40.27 15.46 -3.25
N ASN A 36 40.25 15.14 -4.54
CA ASN A 36 41.48 15.04 -5.32
C ASN A 36 41.19 15.52 -6.75
N LEU A 37 41.44 16.80 -6.95
CA LEU A 37 41.51 17.46 -8.24
C LEU A 37 42.93 18.01 -8.31
N LEU A 38 43.74 17.50 -9.24
CA LEU A 38 44.82 18.21 -9.96
C LEU A 38 45.63 17.21 -10.79
N LYS A 39 45.32 17.13 -12.08
CA LYS A 39 46.27 17.47 -13.16
C LYS A 39 45.59 17.32 -14.51
N SER A 40 44.94 18.40 -14.93
CA SER A 40 44.80 18.73 -16.35
C SER A 40 45.61 19.98 -16.58
N LEU A 41 46.65 19.88 -17.40
CA LEU A 41 47.16 21.03 -18.15
C LEU A 41 47.58 20.51 -19.52
N GLN A 42 46.78 20.91 -20.50
CA GLN A 42 47.10 20.91 -21.91
C GLN A 42 48.38 21.71 -22.13
N LEU A 43 49.23 21.25 -23.05
CA LEU A 43 50.15 22.11 -23.79
C LEU A 43 50.06 21.74 -25.27
N LEU A 44 49.51 22.67 -26.04
CA LEU A 44 49.66 22.79 -27.48
C LEU A 44 50.94 23.59 -27.77
N GLY A 45 51.74 23.13 -28.74
CA GLY A 45 52.44 23.98 -29.72
C GLY A 45 53.94 24.26 -29.49
N GLY A 46 54.77 23.85 -30.48
CA GLY A 46 56.08 24.47 -30.74
C GLY A 46 57.16 23.56 -31.36
N SER A 47 57.24 23.56 -32.69
CA SER A 47 58.30 23.25 -33.70
C SER A 47 59.77 23.25 -33.20
N ASP A 48 60.79 22.54 -33.75
CA ASP A 48 61.22 22.10 -35.10
C ASP A 48 62.54 21.27 -34.93
N PRO A 49 63.31 20.82 -35.95
CA PRO A 49 62.99 20.00 -37.13
C PRO A 49 63.93 18.76 -37.26
N GLY A 50 63.61 17.85 -38.19
CA GLY A 50 64.62 17.07 -38.93
C GLY A 50 64.89 15.64 -38.47
N ALA A 51 64.28 14.68 -39.16
CA ALA A 51 64.95 13.60 -39.90
C ALA A 51 63.90 12.54 -40.26
N ASP A 52 63.57 12.50 -41.54
CA ASP A 52 62.72 11.51 -42.19
C ASP A 52 63.39 10.12 -42.15
N PRO A 53 62.65 9.07 -41.73
CA PRO A 53 62.63 7.89 -42.57
C PRO A 53 61.23 7.29 -42.69
N GLY A 54 60.52 7.65 -43.76
CA GLY A 54 59.66 6.75 -44.53
C GLY A 54 58.23 6.55 -44.01
N PRO A 55 57.24 6.41 -44.91
CA PRO A 55 55.85 6.20 -44.54
C PRO A 55 55.65 4.73 -44.10
N GLY A 56 55.75 4.49 -42.80
CA GLY A 56 55.13 3.31 -42.19
C GLY A 56 53.60 3.45 -42.25
N PRO A 57 52.85 2.34 -42.43
CA PRO A 57 51.40 2.39 -42.38
C PRO A 57 51.00 2.98 -41.02
N GLY A 58 50.25 4.08 -41.05
CA GLY A 58 49.79 4.74 -39.83
C GLY A 58 49.08 3.74 -38.92
N PRO A 59 49.03 3.99 -37.59
CA PRO A 59 48.16 3.23 -36.73
C PRO A 59 46.76 3.33 -37.35
N GLY A 60 46.27 2.21 -37.86
CA GLY A 60 44.88 2.11 -38.26
C GLY A 60 44.01 2.53 -37.08
N PRO A 61 42.74 2.89 -37.31
CA PRO A 61 41.80 3.06 -36.21
C PRO A 61 41.97 1.85 -35.29
N ASP A 62 42.31 2.11 -34.02
CA ASP A 62 42.30 1.08 -32.99
C ASP A 62 41.01 0.28 -33.20
N PRO A 63 41.07 -1.06 -33.32
CA PRO A 63 39.87 -1.84 -33.50
C PRO A 63 38.97 -1.46 -32.33
N THR A 64 37.85 -0.79 -32.64
CA THR A 64 36.84 -0.44 -31.65
C THR A 64 36.62 -1.70 -30.84
N PRO A 65 36.98 -1.72 -29.53
CA PRO A 65 36.90 -2.95 -28.76
C PRO A 65 35.47 -3.47 -28.90
N GLY A 66 35.32 -4.64 -29.51
CA GLY A 66 34.00 -5.22 -29.74
C GLY A 66 33.26 -5.26 -28.40
N LEU A 67 31.98 -4.88 -28.42
CA LEU A 67 31.14 -4.97 -27.23
C LEU A 67 31.19 -6.42 -26.72
N LEU A 68 31.49 -6.59 -25.44
CA LEU A 68 31.60 -7.90 -24.82
C LEU A 68 30.23 -8.58 -24.82
N ASP A 69 30.20 -9.87 -25.17
CA ASP A 69 29.05 -10.73 -24.99
C ASP A 69 29.01 -11.28 -23.54
N GLU A 70 28.06 -12.18 -23.27
CA GLU A 70 27.90 -12.81 -21.95
C GLU A 70 29.20 -13.47 -21.44
N ALA A 71 29.88 -14.21 -22.31
CA ALA A 71 31.11 -14.91 -21.97
C ALA A 71 32.28 -13.94 -21.78
N GLY A 72 32.37 -12.89 -22.61
CA GLY A 72 33.38 -11.84 -22.51
C GLY A 72 33.29 -11.07 -21.18
N CYS A 73 32.07 -10.71 -20.77
CA CYS A 73 31.83 -10.10 -19.46
C CYS A 73 32.25 -11.05 -18.33
N GLY A 74 31.80 -12.31 -18.34
CA GLY A 74 32.17 -13.29 -17.32
C GLY A 74 33.68 -13.54 -17.22
N ALA A 75 34.36 -13.65 -18.35
CA ALA A 75 35.82 -13.83 -18.39
C ALA A 75 36.56 -12.62 -17.81
N LEU A 76 36.09 -11.40 -18.09
CA LEU A 76 36.66 -10.18 -17.52
C LEU A 76 36.46 -10.13 -16.00
N GLN A 77 35.28 -10.56 -15.54
CA GLN A 77 34.93 -10.65 -14.12
C GLN A 77 35.86 -11.60 -13.37
N GLU A 78 36.02 -12.83 -13.86
CA GLU A 78 36.91 -13.84 -13.28
C GLU A 78 38.38 -13.41 -13.33
N LYS A 79 38.83 -12.84 -14.46
CA LYS A 79 40.23 -12.45 -14.68
C LYS A 79 40.71 -11.42 -13.66
N TYR A 80 39.87 -10.44 -13.34
CA TYR A 80 40.27 -9.32 -12.48
C TYR A 80 39.71 -9.41 -11.06
N GLY A 81 38.91 -10.44 -10.75
CA GLY A 81 38.24 -10.58 -9.46
C GLY A 81 37.21 -9.49 -9.21
N LEU A 82 36.56 -9.02 -10.28
CA LEU A 82 35.52 -8.00 -10.19
C LEU A 82 34.29 -8.60 -9.50
N VAL A 83 33.68 -7.83 -8.61
CA VAL A 83 32.44 -8.19 -7.93
C VAL A 83 31.43 -7.07 -8.25
N PRO A 84 30.49 -7.31 -9.18
CA PRO A 84 29.50 -6.33 -9.60
C PRO A 84 28.82 -5.65 -8.40
N GLN A 85 28.61 -4.34 -8.51
CA GLN A 85 28.03 -3.47 -7.46
C GLN A 85 28.82 -3.41 -6.13
N SER A 86 30.01 -4.01 -6.06
CA SER A 86 30.81 -4.07 -4.83
C SER A 86 32.24 -3.57 -5.03
N ASP A 87 33.04 -4.24 -5.86
CA ASP A 87 34.46 -3.94 -6.05
C ASP A 87 34.91 -4.19 -7.49
N TRP A 88 35.72 -3.28 -8.02
CA TRP A 88 36.39 -3.45 -9.32
C TRP A 88 37.58 -4.42 -9.24
N GLY A 89 38.01 -4.82 -8.05
CA GLY A 89 39.13 -5.72 -7.84
C GLY A 89 40.41 -5.16 -8.46
N SER A 90 41.05 -5.96 -9.33
CA SER A 90 42.27 -5.55 -10.05
C SER A 90 42.03 -4.96 -11.44
N THR A 91 40.78 -4.63 -11.78
CA THR A 91 40.37 -4.23 -13.14
C THR A 91 40.95 -2.88 -13.55
N PRO A 92 41.82 -2.82 -14.59
CA PRO A 92 42.37 -1.57 -15.13
C PRO A 92 41.28 -0.65 -15.68
N GLY A 93 41.50 0.68 -15.65
CA GLY A 93 40.47 1.66 -16.01
C GLY A 93 39.94 1.56 -17.45
N ASP A 94 40.73 1.06 -18.40
CA ASP A 94 40.27 0.74 -19.76
C ASP A 94 39.29 -0.43 -19.80
N GLN A 95 39.50 -1.44 -18.95
CA GLN A 95 38.62 -2.60 -18.83
C GLN A 95 37.31 -2.25 -18.10
N GLN A 96 37.35 -1.31 -17.13
CA GLN A 96 36.13 -0.78 -16.50
C GLN A 96 35.24 -0.03 -17.50
N ARG A 97 35.87 0.76 -18.40
CA ARG A 97 35.16 1.40 -19.51
C ARG A 97 34.56 0.35 -20.44
N GLN A 98 35.35 -0.64 -20.83
CA GLN A 98 34.85 -1.72 -21.70
C GLN A 98 33.68 -2.49 -21.08
N TRP A 99 33.72 -2.79 -19.78
CA TRP A 99 32.60 -3.39 -19.03
C TRP A 99 31.32 -2.55 -19.11
N THR A 100 31.47 -1.25 -18.87
CA THR A 100 30.37 -0.28 -18.87
C THR A 100 29.78 -0.10 -20.27
N ASP A 101 30.65 0.13 -21.26
CA ASP A 101 30.27 0.30 -22.67
C ASP A 101 29.58 -0.95 -23.20
N SER A 102 29.99 -2.13 -22.71
CA SER A 102 29.40 -3.42 -23.08
C SER A 102 28.13 -3.77 -22.30
N GLN A 103 27.68 -2.95 -21.34
CA GLN A 103 26.51 -3.23 -20.50
C GLN A 103 26.55 -4.64 -19.90
N CYS A 104 27.65 -4.98 -19.24
CA CYS A 104 27.84 -6.31 -18.66
C CYS A 104 26.86 -6.64 -17.50
N GLU A 105 26.16 -5.65 -16.95
CA GLU A 105 25.19 -5.81 -15.86
C GLU A 105 23.79 -5.30 -16.26
N PRO A 106 22.70 -5.84 -15.67
CA PRO A 106 22.67 -7.08 -14.86
C PRO A 106 22.61 -8.34 -15.73
N GLU A 107 22.00 -8.26 -16.93
CA GLU A 107 21.60 -9.45 -17.68
C GLU A 107 22.74 -10.39 -18.05
N LYS A 108 23.83 -9.86 -18.63
CA LYS A 108 24.95 -10.67 -19.12
C LYS A 108 25.64 -11.42 -17.99
N ILE A 109 25.99 -10.74 -16.90
CA ILE A 109 26.69 -11.41 -15.79
C ILE A 109 25.80 -12.41 -15.05
N CYS A 110 24.51 -12.12 -14.88
CA CYS A 110 23.57 -13.06 -14.29
C CYS A 110 23.43 -14.34 -15.14
N ARG A 111 23.31 -14.22 -16.48
CA ARG A 111 23.26 -15.38 -17.40
C ARG A 111 24.55 -16.17 -17.41
N TYR A 112 25.68 -15.46 -17.40
CA TYR A 112 26.99 -16.08 -17.29
C TYR A 112 27.09 -16.94 -16.03
N TRP A 113 26.77 -16.36 -14.86
CA TRP A 113 26.81 -17.08 -13.59
C TRP A 113 25.86 -18.27 -13.56
N GLN A 114 24.64 -18.12 -14.07
CA GLN A 114 23.67 -19.21 -14.15
C GLN A 114 24.26 -20.42 -14.86
N LYS A 115 24.85 -20.23 -16.05
CA LYS A 115 25.45 -21.31 -16.84
C LYS A 115 26.74 -21.85 -16.19
N ARG A 116 27.63 -20.93 -15.78
CA ARG A 116 28.97 -21.24 -15.27
C ARG A 116 28.95 -22.06 -13.99
N HIS A 117 28.01 -21.75 -13.10
CA HIS A 117 27.85 -22.37 -11.80
C HIS A 117 26.69 -23.36 -11.75
N GLN A 118 25.99 -23.59 -12.87
CA GLN A 118 24.84 -24.48 -12.95
C GLN A 118 23.76 -24.09 -11.92
N LEU A 119 23.53 -22.79 -11.71
CA LEU A 119 22.44 -22.37 -10.85
C LEU A 119 21.12 -22.80 -11.46
N GLN A 120 20.22 -23.19 -10.58
CA GLN A 120 18.81 -23.20 -10.85
C GLN A 120 18.21 -22.06 -10.03
N PRO A 121 17.95 -20.89 -10.64
CA PRO A 121 17.35 -19.74 -9.96
C PRO A 121 16.17 -20.20 -9.10
N TYR A 122 16.08 -19.68 -7.87
CA TYR A 122 15.10 -20.06 -6.84
C TYR A 122 15.17 -21.49 -6.26
N VAL A 123 15.94 -22.41 -6.83
CA VAL A 123 16.00 -23.83 -6.42
C VAL A 123 17.33 -24.16 -5.77
N SER A 124 18.45 -23.80 -6.42
CA SER A 124 19.77 -24.11 -5.89
C SER A 124 20.83 -23.14 -6.42
N TRP A 125 21.83 -22.90 -5.57
CA TRP A 125 23.01 -22.12 -5.91
C TRP A 125 24.01 -22.88 -6.80
N GLY A 126 23.73 -24.14 -7.15
CA GLY A 126 24.66 -25.00 -7.87
C GLY A 126 26.05 -24.99 -7.23
N ASN A 127 27.07 -24.67 -8.03
CA ASN A 127 28.47 -24.51 -7.61
C ASN A 127 28.88 -23.02 -7.49
N MET A 128 27.95 -22.12 -7.18
CA MET A 128 28.25 -20.70 -6.99
C MET A 128 29.01 -20.46 -5.69
N PRO A 129 30.21 -19.84 -5.74
CA PRO A 129 30.93 -19.42 -4.56
C PRO A 129 30.12 -18.45 -3.69
N ASP A 130 30.27 -18.54 -2.37
CA ASP A 130 29.51 -17.71 -1.42
C ASP A 130 29.67 -16.20 -1.67
N TYR A 131 30.87 -15.76 -2.05
CA TYR A 131 31.16 -14.34 -2.29
C TYR A 131 30.39 -13.72 -3.47
N LEU A 132 29.80 -14.53 -4.36
CA LEU A 132 28.99 -14.04 -5.49
C LEU A 132 27.50 -13.99 -5.18
N LYS A 133 27.03 -14.64 -4.11
CA LYS A 133 25.61 -14.72 -3.77
C LYS A 133 25.03 -13.35 -3.42
N ASP A 134 25.80 -12.52 -2.74
CA ASP A 134 25.39 -11.15 -2.41
C ASP A 134 25.24 -10.29 -3.67
N SER A 135 26.18 -10.39 -4.62
CA SER A 135 26.06 -9.69 -5.91
C SER A 135 24.92 -10.20 -6.78
N TRP A 136 24.63 -11.51 -6.72
CA TRP A 136 23.46 -12.08 -7.40
C TRP A 136 22.16 -11.40 -6.93
N HIS A 137 22.00 -11.23 -5.62
CA HIS A 137 20.85 -10.54 -5.05
C HIS A 137 20.88 -9.04 -5.32
N ALA A 138 22.04 -8.37 -5.22
CA ALA A 138 22.16 -6.94 -5.46
C ALA A 138 21.82 -6.53 -6.91
N LEU A 139 22.12 -7.42 -7.87
CA LEU A 139 21.77 -7.24 -9.29
C LEU A 139 20.35 -7.67 -9.64
N ASP A 140 19.59 -8.19 -8.68
CA ASP A 140 18.28 -8.79 -8.90
C ASP A 140 18.28 -9.87 -9.99
N CYS A 141 19.33 -10.72 -9.99
CA CYS A 141 19.53 -11.73 -11.02
C CYS A 141 18.37 -12.74 -11.08
N ASP A 142 17.73 -13.02 -9.95
CA ASP A 142 16.58 -13.93 -9.86
C ASP A 142 15.42 -13.47 -10.78
N SER A 143 15.15 -12.17 -10.88
CA SER A 143 14.09 -11.61 -11.73
C SER A 143 14.30 -11.85 -13.22
N LEU A 144 15.56 -11.96 -13.68
CA LEU A 144 15.89 -12.20 -15.08
C LEU A 144 15.59 -13.63 -15.57
N PHE A 145 15.44 -14.56 -14.62
CA PHE A 145 15.16 -15.97 -14.91
C PHE A 145 13.79 -16.42 -14.43
N GLN A 146 12.94 -15.47 -14.06
CA GLN A 146 11.53 -15.79 -13.88
C GLN A 146 11.04 -16.43 -15.18
N PRO A 147 10.48 -17.67 -15.14
CA PRO A 147 9.66 -18.10 -16.25
C PRO A 147 8.59 -17.01 -16.45
N PRO A 148 8.17 -16.70 -17.70
CA PRO A 148 6.96 -15.92 -17.87
C PRO A 148 5.92 -16.59 -17.00
N SER A 149 5.38 -15.85 -16.01
CA SER A 149 4.41 -16.39 -15.08
C SER A 149 3.43 -17.22 -15.89
N PRO A 150 3.32 -18.55 -15.67
CA PRO A 150 2.17 -19.25 -16.21
C PRO A 150 0.99 -18.46 -15.68
N GLU A 151 0.14 -17.97 -16.60
CA GLU A 151 -1.01 -17.08 -16.36
C GLU A 151 -1.34 -17.00 -14.87
N GLY A 152 -0.92 -15.90 -14.21
CA GLY A 152 -0.87 -15.82 -12.75
C GLY A 152 -2.15 -16.38 -12.13
N LEU A 153 -2.03 -17.17 -11.06
CA LEU A 153 -3.13 -17.97 -10.50
C LEU A 153 -4.43 -17.17 -10.50
N ASP A 154 -5.48 -17.73 -11.10
CA ASP A 154 -6.83 -17.17 -11.03
C ASP A 154 -7.41 -17.33 -9.62
N GLU A 155 -8.66 -16.89 -9.41
CA GLU A 155 -9.33 -17.01 -8.10
C GLU A 155 -9.31 -18.45 -7.57
N ALA A 156 -9.53 -19.43 -8.47
CA ALA A 156 -9.54 -20.85 -8.11
C ALA A 156 -8.14 -21.37 -7.77
N GLY A 157 -7.12 -20.95 -8.50
CA GLY A 157 -5.73 -21.29 -8.25
C GLY A 157 -5.24 -20.76 -6.90
N CYS A 158 -5.52 -19.50 -6.59
CA CYS A 158 -5.22 -18.92 -5.28
C CYS A 158 -5.95 -19.68 -4.16
N GLY A 159 -7.25 -19.93 -4.32
CA GLY A 159 -8.04 -20.69 -3.35
C GLY A 159 -7.54 -22.11 -3.12
N ALA A 160 -7.16 -22.82 -4.18
CA ALA A 160 -6.61 -24.17 -4.08
C ALA A 160 -5.27 -24.20 -3.33
N LEU A 161 -4.41 -23.21 -3.56
CA LEU A 161 -3.14 -23.08 -2.83
C LEU A 161 -3.39 -22.80 -1.35
N GLN A 162 -4.36 -21.93 -1.05
CA GLN A 162 -4.81 -21.60 0.30
C GLN A 162 -5.29 -22.84 1.06
N GLU A 163 -6.20 -23.62 0.47
CA GLU A 163 -6.74 -24.84 1.08
C GLU A 163 -5.67 -25.93 1.22
N LYS A 164 -4.84 -26.15 0.19
CA LYS A 164 -3.83 -27.22 0.15
C LYS A 164 -2.81 -27.10 1.28
N TYR A 165 -2.36 -25.89 1.55
CA TYR A 165 -1.30 -25.64 2.53
C TYR A 165 -1.81 -25.04 3.85
N GLY A 166 -3.13 -24.86 3.99
CA GLY A 166 -3.71 -24.24 5.17
C GLY A 166 -3.23 -22.81 5.39
N LEU A 167 -2.92 -22.10 4.32
CA LEU A 167 -2.51 -20.71 4.37
C LEU A 167 -3.68 -19.85 4.85
N VAL A 168 -3.37 -18.87 5.70
CA VAL A 168 -4.31 -17.88 6.18
C VAL A 168 -3.74 -16.51 5.80
N PRO A 169 -4.30 -15.84 4.77
CA PRO A 169 -3.79 -14.56 4.29
C PRO A 169 -3.64 -13.55 5.44
N GLN A 170 -2.57 -12.76 5.41
CA GLN A 170 -2.23 -11.76 6.45
C GLN A 170 -2.04 -12.33 7.87
N SER A 171 -2.07 -13.65 8.05
CA SER A 171 -1.91 -14.31 9.35
C SER A 171 -0.73 -15.28 9.36
N ASN A 172 -0.76 -16.33 8.53
CA ASN A 172 0.30 -17.33 8.49
C ASN A 172 0.34 -18.07 7.15
N TRP A 173 1.53 -18.58 6.81
CA TRP A 173 1.75 -19.36 5.59
C TRP A 173 1.39 -20.85 5.72
N GLY A 174 0.87 -21.30 6.86
CA GLY A 174 0.58 -22.73 7.09
C GLY A 174 1.79 -23.62 6.79
N SER A 175 1.58 -24.65 5.98
CA SER A 175 2.64 -25.55 5.47
C SER A 175 3.18 -25.17 4.10
N THR A 176 2.93 -23.93 3.63
CA THR A 176 3.25 -23.47 2.27
C THR A 176 4.77 -23.40 2.06
N PRO A 177 5.33 -24.18 1.12
CA PRO A 177 6.75 -24.12 0.77
C PRO A 177 7.14 -22.78 0.13
N ALA A 178 8.41 -22.38 0.22
CA ALA A 178 8.87 -21.06 -0.22
C ALA A 178 8.62 -20.75 -1.72
N ASP A 179 8.66 -21.76 -2.59
CA ASP A 179 8.28 -21.62 -4.00
C ASP A 179 6.79 -21.28 -4.17
N GLN A 180 5.92 -21.86 -3.34
CA GLN A 180 4.48 -21.62 -3.36
C GLN A 180 4.09 -20.28 -2.72
N GLN A 181 4.84 -19.83 -1.70
CA GLN A 181 4.67 -18.48 -1.15
C GLN A 181 5.01 -17.42 -2.20
N ARG A 182 6.07 -17.65 -2.98
CA ARG A 182 6.41 -16.80 -4.12
C ARG A 182 5.34 -16.84 -5.18
N GLN A 183 4.89 -18.03 -5.59
CA GLN A 183 3.80 -18.17 -6.57
C GLN A 183 2.53 -17.41 -6.14
N TRP A 184 2.19 -17.43 -4.85
CA TRP A 184 1.08 -16.66 -4.29
C TRP A 184 1.27 -15.15 -4.48
N THR A 185 2.45 -14.63 -4.12
CA THR A 185 2.81 -13.21 -4.25
C THR A 185 2.87 -12.78 -5.71
N ASP A 186 3.55 -13.54 -6.56
CA ASP A 186 3.72 -13.27 -7.99
C ASP A 186 2.38 -13.30 -8.74
N SER A 187 1.47 -14.19 -8.30
CA SER A 187 0.11 -14.28 -8.85
C SER A 187 -0.84 -13.21 -8.32
N GLN A 188 -0.38 -12.34 -7.42
CA GLN A 188 -1.21 -11.33 -6.75
C GLN A 188 -2.48 -11.96 -6.19
N CYS A 189 -2.35 -13.04 -5.40
CA CYS A 189 -3.46 -13.61 -4.63
C CYS A 189 -3.95 -12.70 -3.47
N GLU A 190 -3.67 -11.40 -3.58
CA GLU A 190 -4.13 -10.27 -2.79
C GLU A 190 -5.68 -10.21 -2.72
N PRO A 191 -6.25 -9.45 -1.76
CA PRO A 191 -7.56 -9.70 -1.15
C PRO A 191 -8.66 -10.10 -2.12
N GLU A 192 -8.77 -9.41 -3.26
CA GLU A 192 -9.85 -9.62 -4.23
C GLU A 192 -10.02 -11.08 -4.68
N LYS A 193 -8.94 -11.75 -5.10
CA LYS A 193 -9.04 -13.12 -5.63
C LYS A 193 -9.52 -14.10 -4.56
N ILE A 194 -8.99 -13.96 -3.35
CA ILE A 194 -9.36 -14.83 -2.23
C ILE A 194 -10.76 -14.55 -1.70
N CYS A 195 -11.13 -13.28 -1.57
CA CYS A 195 -12.46 -12.91 -1.13
C CYS A 195 -13.52 -13.43 -2.13
N ARG A 196 -13.27 -13.32 -3.45
CA ARG A 196 -14.15 -13.88 -4.50
C ARG A 196 -14.20 -15.40 -4.47
N TYR A 197 -13.05 -16.04 -4.28
CA TYR A 197 -12.98 -17.49 -4.10
C TYR A 197 -13.83 -17.94 -2.91
N TRP A 198 -13.63 -17.35 -1.73
CA TRP A 198 -14.40 -17.70 -0.53
C TRP A 198 -15.90 -17.44 -0.70
N GLN A 199 -16.27 -16.33 -1.34
CA GLN A 199 -17.66 -16.02 -1.64
C GLN A 199 -18.34 -17.15 -2.42
N LYS A 200 -17.70 -17.58 -3.52
CA LYS A 200 -18.21 -18.68 -4.37
C LYS A 200 -18.17 -20.02 -3.64
N ARG A 201 -17.04 -20.34 -3.02
CA ARG A 201 -16.74 -21.63 -2.37
C ARG A 201 -17.65 -21.93 -1.19
N HIS A 202 -17.94 -20.90 -0.39
CA HIS A 202 -18.75 -21.00 0.83
C HIS A 202 -20.18 -20.51 0.65
N GLN A 203 -20.58 -20.10 -0.57
CA GLN A 203 -21.90 -19.55 -0.84
C GLN A 203 -22.22 -18.36 0.07
N LEU A 204 -21.20 -17.54 0.34
CA LEU A 204 -21.32 -16.39 1.21
C LEU A 204 -22.12 -15.30 0.50
N GLN A 205 -23.05 -14.69 1.23
CA GLN A 205 -23.75 -13.50 0.79
C GLN A 205 -23.22 -12.34 1.62
N PRO A 206 -22.31 -11.52 1.07
CA PRO A 206 -21.69 -10.42 1.81
C PRO A 206 -22.76 -9.61 2.53
N TYR A 207 -22.52 -9.33 3.82
CA TYR A 207 -23.44 -8.59 4.70
C TYR A 207 -24.81 -9.22 5.00
N VAL A 208 -25.08 -10.45 4.54
CA VAL A 208 -26.36 -11.14 4.75
C VAL A 208 -26.15 -12.46 5.48
N SER A 209 -25.24 -13.30 4.99
CA SER A 209 -24.96 -14.59 5.62
C SER A 209 -23.54 -15.05 5.33
N TRP A 210 -22.95 -15.76 6.28
CA TRP A 210 -21.65 -16.42 6.14
C TRP A 210 -21.69 -17.69 5.29
N GLY A 211 -22.86 -18.11 4.80
CA GLY A 211 -23.04 -19.40 4.11
C GLY A 211 -22.45 -20.56 4.91
N ASN A 212 -21.62 -21.37 4.27
CA ASN A 212 -20.88 -22.48 4.87
C ASN A 212 -19.41 -22.13 5.19
N MET A 213 -19.11 -20.85 5.47
CA MET A 213 -17.74 -20.41 5.77
C MET A 213 -17.32 -20.87 7.18
N PRO A 214 -16.20 -21.60 7.31
CA PRO A 214 -15.62 -21.97 8.61
C PRO A 214 -15.29 -20.74 9.46
N ASP A 215 -15.48 -20.86 10.78
CA ASP A 215 -15.26 -19.73 11.71
C ASP A 215 -13.84 -19.14 11.63
N TYR A 216 -12.82 -19.97 11.40
CA TYR A 216 -11.43 -19.51 11.31
C TYR A 216 -11.17 -18.61 10.09
N LEU A 217 -11.98 -18.71 9.03
CA LEU A 217 -11.87 -17.85 7.85
C LEU A 217 -12.61 -16.51 8.02
N LYS A 218 -13.60 -16.43 8.92
CA LYS A 218 -14.37 -15.19 9.17
C LYS A 218 -13.49 -14.06 9.68
N TYR A 219 -12.51 -14.38 10.52
CA TYR A 219 -11.52 -13.39 10.97
C TYR A 219 -10.69 -12.84 9.80
N SER A 220 -10.24 -13.73 8.92
CA SER A 220 -9.44 -13.35 7.75
C SER A 220 -10.25 -12.57 6.72
N TRP A 221 -11.54 -12.89 6.57
CA TRP A 221 -12.46 -12.11 5.75
C TRP A 221 -12.48 -10.63 6.15
N HIS A 222 -12.64 -10.35 7.45
CA HIS A 222 -12.62 -8.97 7.94
C HIS A 222 -11.23 -8.34 7.90
N ALA A 223 -10.17 -9.09 8.19
CA ALA A 223 -8.80 -8.57 8.14
C ALA A 223 -8.37 -8.15 6.73
N LEU A 224 -8.89 -8.83 5.71
CA LEU A 224 -8.68 -8.49 4.30
C LEU A 224 -9.65 -7.43 3.78
N ASP A 225 -10.57 -6.93 4.61
CA ASP A 225 -11.65 -6.04 4.22
C ASP A 225 -12.45 -6.58 3.02
N CYS A 226 -12.72 -7.89 3.01
CA CYS A 226 -13.44 -8.54 1.91
C CYS A 226 -14.83 -7.93 1.67
N ASP A 227 -15.45 -7.37 2.71
CA ASP A 227 -16.74 -6.71 2.61
C ASP A 227 -16.72 -5.52 1.64
N SER A 228 -15.65 -4.70 1.63
CA SER A 228 -15.56 -3.52 0.74
C SER A 228 -15.51 -3.88 -0.74
N LEU A 229 -14.97 -5.05 -1.08
CA LEU A 229 -14.88 -5.57 -2.45
C LEU A 229 -16.23 -6.00 -3.05
N PHE A 230 -17.20 -6.30 -2.18
CA PHE A 230 -18.55 -6.68 -2.57
C PHE A 230 -19.60 -5.64 -2.20
N GLN A 231 -19.17 -4.42 -1.88
CA GLN A 231 -20.10 -3.31 -1.85
C GLN A 231 -20.79 -3.27 -3.21
N PRO A 232 -22.13 -3.39 -3.27
CA PRO A 232 -22.81 -2.98 -4.48
C PRO A 232 -22.38 -1.54 -4.76
N PRO A 233 -22.19 -1.14 -6.03
CA PRO A 233 -22.05 0.28 -6.34
C PRO A 233 -23.19 0.96 -5.60
N SER A 234 -22.87 1.93 -4.74
CA SER A 234 -23.87 2.68 -3.99
C SER A 234 -25.02 2.96 -4.95
N PRO A 235 -26.23 2.41 -4.74
CA PRO A 235 -27.37 2.92 -5.48
C PRO A 235 -27.32 4.43 -5.28
N GLU A 236 -27.46 5.20 -6.37
CA GLU A 236 -27.41 6.67 -6.36
C GLU A 236 -27.85 7.18 -5.00
N GLY A 237 -26.89 7.70 -4.21
CA GLY A 237 -27.07 7.82 -2.76
C GLY A 237 -28.40 8.52 -2.47
N LEU A 238 -29.21 7.94 -1.58
CA LEU A 238 -30.57 8.41 -1.30
C LEU A 238 -30.54 9.92 -1.10
N ASP A 239 -31.39 10.63 -1.83
CA ASP A 239 -31.62 12.05 -1.59
C ASP A 239 -32.41 12.24 -0.28
N GLU A 240 -32.73 13.48 0.06
CA GLU A 240 -33.52 13.80 1.26
C GLU A 240 -34.84 13.03 1.32
N ALA A 241 -35.52 12.87 0.18
CA ALA A 241 -36.80 12.18 0.09
C ALA A 241 -36.63 10.67 0.24
N GLY A 242 -35.59 10.09 -0.35
CA GLY A 242 -35.26 8.67 -0.23
C GLY A 242 -34.93 8.28 1.20
N CYS A 243 -34.13 9.08 1.91
CA CYS A 243 -33.86 8.88 3.33
C CYS A 243 -35.17 8.95 4.14
N GLY A 244 -35.98 10.01 3.96
CA GLY A 244 -37.25 10.14 4.66
C GLY A 244 -38.22 8.97 4.43
N ALA A 245 -38.32 8.49 3.18
CA ALA A 245 -39.17 7.36 2.83
C ALA A 245 -38.72 6.06 3.50
N LEU A 246 -37.41 5.81 3.60
CA LEU A 246 -36.86 4.67 4.32
C LEU A 246 -37.21 4.74 5.80
N GLN A 247 -37.06 5.94 6.39
CA GLN A 247 -37.39 6.18 7.79
C GLN A 247 -38.86 5.92 8.11
N GLU A 248 -39.78 6.48 7.30
CA GLU A 248 -41.22 6.26 7.46
C GLU A 248 -41.61 4.79 7.24
N LYS A 249 -41.05 4.15 6.21
CA LYS A 249 -41.38 2.77 5.83
C LYS A 249 -41.08 1.76 6.94
N TYR A 250 -39.93 1.92 7.60
CA TYR A 250 -39.46 0.95 8.57
C TYR A 250 -39.61 1.40 10.02
N GLY A 251 -40.11 2.61 10.27
CA GLY A 251 -40.25 3.18 11.61
C GLY A 251 -38.89 3.47 12.26
N LEU A 252 -37.91 3.88 11.47
CA LEU A 252 -36.58 4.22 11.96
C LEU A 252 -36.65 5.50 12.81
N VAL A 253 -35.92 5.50 13.92
CA VAL A 253 -35.75 6.63 14.82
C VAL A 253 -34.25 6.92 14.87
N PRO A 254 -33.74 7.83 14.02
CA PRO A 254 -32.31 8.13 13.91
C PRO A 254 -31.67 8.35 15.29
N GLN A 255 -30.45 7.84 15.47
CA GLN A 255 -29.71 7.81 16.75
C GLN A 255 -30.23 6.88 17.85
N PHE A 256 -31.45 6.33 17.74
CA PHE A 256 -32.06 5.55 18.82
C PHE A 256 -32.49 4.13 18.44
N ASP A 257 -33.16 3.96 17.30
CA ASP A 257 -33.72 2.66 16.90
C ASP A 257 -33.77 2.52 15.38
N TRP A 258 -33.35 1.37 14.87
CA TRP A 258 -33.51 1.01 13.46
C TRP A 258 -34.94 0.57 13.12
N GLY A 259 -35.81 0.38 14.11
CA GLY A 259 -37.18 -0.09 13.92
C GLY A 259 -37.18 -1.46 13.23
N SER A 260 -37.96 -1.59 12.17
CA SER A 260 -38.04 -2.81 11.35
C SER A 260 -37.07 -2.84 10.16
N THR A 261 -36.09 -1.93 10.13
CA THR A 261 -35.19 -1.74 8.98
C THR A 261 -34.28 -2.95 8.77
N PRO A 262 -34.40 -3.68 7.63
CA PRO A 262 -33.51 -4.78 7.29
C PRO A 262 -32.06 -4.31 7.11
N GLY A 263 -31.08 -5.19 7.36
CA GLY A 263 -29.67 -4.82 7.38
C GLY A 263 -29.16 -4.16 6.08
N ASP A 264 -29.67 -4.54 4.91
CA ASP A 264 -29.36 -3.89 3.62
C ASP A 264 -29.84 -2.44 3.55
N GLN A 265 -30.99 -2.13 4.16
CA GLN A 265 -31.55 -0.78 4.22
C GLN A 265 -30.83 0.08 5.27
N GLN A 266 -30.34 -0.51 6.36
CA GLN A 266 -29.47 0.20 7.33
C GLN A 266 -28.15 0.63 6.68
N ARG A 267 -27.59 -0.22 5.83
CA ARG A 267 -26.41 0.11 5.01
C ARG A 267 -26.73 1.20 4.01
N GLN A 268 -27.81 1.06 3.24
CA GLN A 268 -28.22 2.09 2.29
C GLN A 268 -28.41 3.46 2.96
N TRP A 269 -28.97 3.50 4.16
CA TRP A 269 -29.07 4.73 4.98
C TRP A 269 -27.71 5.33 5.32
N THR A 270 -26.78 4.49 5.78
CA THR A 270 -25.42 4.90 6.18
C THR A 270 -24.59 5.36 4.98
N ASP A 271 -24.56 4.56 3.92
CA ASP A 271 -23.81 4.82 2.69
C ASP A 271 -24.34 6.07 1.98
N SER A 272 -25.65 6.33 2.07
CA SER A 272 -26.27 7.54 1.55
C SER A 272 -26.06 8.77 2.42
N GLN A 273 -25.36 8.67 3.56
CA GLN A 273 -25.18 9.77 4.52
C GLN A 273 -26.52 10.45 4.87
N CYS A 274 -27.53 9.64 5.21
CA CYS A 274 -28.85 10.16 5.54
C CYS A 274 -28.87 11.05 6.80
N GLU A 275 -27.87 10.91 7.67
CA GLU A 275 -27.69 11.71 8.88
C GLU A 275 -26.44 12.60 8.84
N PRO A 276 -26.46 13.76 9.52
CA PRO A 276 -27.64 14.42 10.07
C PRO A 276 -28.42 15.21 9.00
N GLU A 277 -27.74 15.71 7.96
CA GLU A 277 -28.28 16.77 7.10
C GLU A 277 -29.55 16.39 6.33
N LYS A 278 -29.55 15.24 5.64
CA LYS A 278 -30.65 14.86 4.75
C LYS A 278 -31.95 14.62 5.53
N ILE A 279 -31.89 13.89 6.64
CA ILE A 279 -33.09 13.61 7.44
C ILE A 279 -33.61 14.86 8.17
N CYS A 280 -32.73 15.73 8.68
CA CYS A 280 -33.16 17.00 9.28
C CYS A 280 -33.88 17.89 8.26
N ARG A 281 -33.37 17.99 7.02
CA ARG A 281 -34.01 18.75 5.93
C ARG A 281 -35.34 18.13 5.50
N TYR A 282 -35.39 16.81 5.40
CA TYR A 282 -36.62 16.08 5.11
C TYR A 282 -37.69 16.39 6.16
N TRP A 283 -37.37 16.23 7.44
CA TRP A 283 -38.29 16.55 8.53
C TRP A 283 -38.76 17.99 8.50
N GLN A 284 -37.85 18.94 8.26
CA GLN A 284 -38.19 20.36 8.18
C GLN A 284 -39.30 20.62 7.16
N LYS A 285 -39.15 20.07 5.95
CA LYS A 285 -40.13 20.21 4.87
C LYS A 285 -41.41 19.43 5.16
N ARG A 286 -41.28 18.17 5.58
CA ARG A 286 -42.38 17.22 5.79
C ARG A 286 -43.33 17.66 6.91
N HIS A 287 -42.78 18.16 8.00
CA HIS A 287 -43.51 18.54 9.21
C HIS A 287 -43.71 20.05 9.35
N GLN A 288 -43.26 20.84 8.36
CA GLN A 288 -43.37 22.31 8.37
C GLN A 288 -42.74 22.92 9.62
N LEU A 289 -41.58 22.39 10.01
CA LEU A 289 -40.86 22.86 11.19
C LEU A 289 -40.31 24.26 10.95
N GLN A 290 -40.42 25.09 11.98
CA GLN A 290 -39.68 26.35 12.07
C GLN A 290 -38.64 26.17 13.17
N PRO A 291 -37.35 25.94 12.82
CA PRO A 291 -36.29 25.74 13.81
C PRO A 291 -36.31 26.84 14.86
N TYR A 292 -36.20 26.46 16.13
CA TYR A 292 -36.32 27.33 17.32
C TYR A 292 -37.67 28.01 17.57
N VAL A 293 -38.68 27.84 16.72
CA VAL A 293 -39.96 28.55 16.82
C VAL A 293 -41.12 27.59 17.04
N SER A 294 -41.18 26.50 16.26
CA SER A 294 -42.30 25.57 16.31
C SER A 294 -41.91 24.19 15.79
N TRP A 295 -42.43 23.17 16.48
CA TRP A 295 -42.34 21.77 16.05
C TRP A 295 -43.26 21.43 14.86
N GLY A 296 -44.07 22.37 14.39
CA GLY A 296 -45.03 22.12 13.32
C GLY A 296 -45.89 20.89 13.61
N ASN A 297 -45.94 19.96 12.66
CA ASN A 297 -46.64 18.68 12.78
C ASN A 297 -45.68 17.49 13.02
N MET A 298 -44.52 17.73 13.65
CA MET A 298 -43.56 16.65 13.94
C MET A 298 -44.08 15.76 15.08
N PRO A 299 -44.17 14.43 14.88
CA PRO A 299 -44.51 13.49 15.94
C PRO A 299 -43.54 13.59 17.12
N ASP A 300 -44.06 13.42 18.34
CA ASP A 300 -43.26 13.54 19.57
C ASP A 300 -42.05 12.59 19.60
N TYR A 301 -42.21 11.37 19.06
CA TYR A 301 -41.14 10.36 19.06
C TYR A 301 -39.93 10.72 18.18
N LEU A 302 -40.03 11.72 17.30
CA LEU A 302 -38.91 12.19 16.46
C LEU A 302 -38.20 13.42 17.03
N LYS A 303 -38.76 14.07 18.06
CA LYS A 303 -38.18 15.28 18.64
C LYS A 303 -36.85 15.00 19.34
N ASP A 304 -36.74 13.83 19.98
CA ASP A 304 -35.49 13.42 20.61
C ASP A 304 -34.40 13.16 19.57
N SER A 305 -34.73 12.52 18.43
CA SER A 305 -33.81 12.37 17.29
C SER A 305 -33.40 13.71 16.68
N TRP A 306 -34.32 14.67 16.56
CA TRP A 306 -34.00 16.01 16.09
C TRP A 306 -32.91 16.68 16.95
N HIS A 307 -33.04 16.56 18.28
CA HIS A 307 -32.04 17.10 19.22
C HIS A 307 -30.73 16.31 19.20
N ALA A 308 -30.79 14.99 19.17
CA ALA A 308 -29.60 14.13 19.14
C ALA A 308 -28.74 14.35 17.89
N LEU A 309 -29.38 14.61 16.75
CA LEU A 309 -28.72 14.96 15.48
C LEU A 309 -28.28 16.41 15.39
N ASP A 310 -28.57 17.24 16.40
CA ASP A 310 -28.31 18.68 16.42
C ASP A 310 -28.89 19.40 15.18
N CYS A 311 -30.10 19.01 14.76
CA CYS A 311 -30.73 19.55 13.55
C CYS A 311 -30.90 21.09 13.62
N ASP A 312 -31.10 21.65 14.81
CA ASP A 312 -31.22 23.08 15.04
C ASP A 312 -29.97 23.88 14.62
N SER A 313 -28.77 23.30 14.80
CA SER A 313 -27.52 23.97 14.39
C SER A 313 -27.36 24.04 12.88
N LEU A 314 -27.91 23.06 12.14
CA LEU A 314 -27.88 23.03 10.67
C LEU A 314 -28.69 24.17 10.03
N PHE A 315 -29.74 24.65 10.70
CA PHE A 315 -30.61 25.73 10.20
C PHE A 315 -30.30 27.10 10.81
N SER A 316 -29.37 27.15 11.77
CA SER A 316 -28.91 28.38 12.37
C SER A 316 -28.02 29.14 11.39
N ASN A 317 -28.53 30.24 10.83
CA ASN A 317 -27.76 31.11 9.96
C ASN A 317 -26.39 31.45 10.61
N PRO A 318 -25.24 31.18 9.95
CA PRO A 318 -23.92 31.46 10.52
C PRO A 318 -23.70 32.94 10.88
N ASN A 319 -24.49 33.86 10.31
CA ASN A 319 -24.47 35.28 10.64
C ASN A 319 -25.26 35.66 11.91
N GLY A 320 -26.12 34.77 12.43
CA GLY A 320 -26.94 35.02 13.62
C GLY A 320 -26.17 34.95 14.94
N ARG A 321 -25.11 34.13 15.02
CA ARG A 321 -24.28 33.99 16.23
C ARG A 321 -23.49 35.27 16.59
N ARG A 322 -23.27 36.20 15.66
CA ARG A 322 -22.64 37.51 15.97
C ARG A 322 -23.58 38.55 16.56
N ARG A 323 -24.92 38.42 16.41
CA ARG A 323 -25.86 39.42 16.91
C ARG A 323 -26.31 39.17 18.35
N LEU A 324 -26.37 37.92 18.80
CA LEU A 324 -26.72 37.62 20.20
C LEU A 324 -25.58 37.90 21.19
N ALA A 325 -24.32 37.93 20.73
CA ALA A 325 -23.19 38.36 21.56
C ALA A 325 -23.02 39.90 21.67
N ARG A 326 -23.82 40.70 20.96
CA ARG A 326 -23.72 42.17 20.94
C ARG A 326 -24.98 42.91 21.40
N GLY A 327 -26.01 42.19 21.84
CA GLY A 327 -27.31 42.75 22.25
C GLY A 327 -27.63 42.69 23.74
N VAL A 328 -26.67 42.31 24.60
CA VAL A 328 -26.87 42.18 26.07
C VAL A 328 -26.00 43.18 26.86
N VAL A 329 -25.53 44.26 26.22
CA VAL A 329 -24.89 45.40 26.91
C VAL A 329 -25.53 46.67 26.34
N GLU A 330 -26.02 47.55 27.22
CA GLU A 330 -26.98 48.65 26.97
C GLU A 330 -28.42 48.12 26.82
N VAL A 331 -29.25 48.06 27.85
CA VAL A 331 -29.84 49.21 28.55
C VAL A 331 -30.05 48.87 30.03
N VAL A 332 -29.10 49.26 30.89
CA VAL A 332 -29.37 49.63 32.29
C VAL A 332 -28.46 50.81 32.59
N GLU A 333 -28.88 52.03 32.21
CA GLU A 333 -28.54 53.23 32.97
C GLU A 333 -29.37 54.43 32.51
N LYS A 334 -29.98 55.07 33.52
CA LYS A 334 -30.43 56.47 33.63
C LYS A 334 -31.90 56.82 33.34
N HIS A 335 -32.53 57.08 34.50
CA HIS A 335 -33.63 58.00 34.86
C HIS A 335 -35.04 57.42 34.87
#